data_AF-A0A841EKQ2-F1
#
_entry.id   AF-A0A841EKQ2-F1
#
_cell.length_a   1.000
_cell.length_b   1.000
_cell.length_c   1.000
_cell.angle_alpha   90.00
_cell.angle_beta   90.00
_cell.angle_gamma   90.00
#
_symmetry.space_group_name_H-M   'P 1'
#
loop_
_entity.id
_entity.type
_entity.pdbx_description
1 polymer ?
#
loop_
_entity_poly.entity_id
_entity_poly.type
_entity_poly.pdbx_seq_one_letter_code
_entity_poly.pdbx_strand_id
1 'polypeptide(L)'
;MSTASARPRVDVRLRMLLDSWPDTPAMIIDRRLDLLATDALADALYADFAEADNLVRMIFLDPSGEVFFVDWQRTARACVANLRLALGHDPHDRRVHELVEGADRGSPRFRALMWFPGG
;
A
#
# COMPACT_ATOMS: atom_id res chain seq x y z
N MET A 1 -24.17 0.45 11.29
CA MET A 1 -23.28 -0.70 11.55
C MET A 1 -22.42 -0.90 10.31
N SER A 2 -21.15 -0.48 10.35
CA SER A 2 -20.23 -0.58 9.22
C SER A 2 -19.69 -2.01 9.15
N THR A 3 -20.08 -2.78 8.13
CA THR A 3 -19.48 -4.09 7.88
C THR A 3 -18.04 -3.88 7.46
N ALA A 4 -17.09 -4.27 8.31
CA ALA A 4 -15.70 -4.42 7.89
C ALA A 4 -15.69 -5.37 6.68
N SER A 5 -15.33 -4.85 5.50
CA SER A 5 -15.15 -5.68 4.31
C SER A 5 -14.10 -6.73 4.64
N ALA A 6 -14.47 -8.01 4.63
CA ALA A 6 -13.51 -9.08 4.78
C ALA A 6 -12.43 -8.91 3.70
N ARG A 7 -11.16 -8.93 4.10
CA ARG A 7 -10.02 -8.83 3.18
C ARG A 7 -10.22 -9.89 2.08
N PRO A 8 -10.09 -9.54 0.79
CA PRO A 8 -10.25 -10.53 -0.28
C PRO A 8 -9.37 -11.75 0.02
N ARG A 9 -9.97 -12.95 0.03
CA ARG A 9 -9.18 -14.18 0.17
C ARG A 9 -8.34 -14.36 -1.09
N VAL A 10 -7.03 -14.41 -0.92
CA VAL A 10 -6.08 -14.72 -2.00
C VAL A 10 -6.34 -16.13 -2.50
N ASP A 11 -6.41 -16.28 -3.83
CA ASP A 11 -6.53 -17.59 -4.47
C ASP A 11 -5.36 -18.49 -4.08
N VAL A 12 -5.63 -19.77 -3.80
CA VAL A 12 -4.61 -20.73 -3.37
C VAL A 12 -3.46 -20.86 -4.36
N ARG A 13 -3.70 -20.70 -5.67
CA ARG A 13 -2.64 -20.78 -6.69
C ARG A 13 -1.72 -19.57 -6.66
N LEU A 14 -2.25 -18.38 -6.37
CA LEU A 14 -1.44 -17.19 -6.17
C LEU A 14 -0.58 -17.30 -4.91
N ARG A 15 -1.12 -17.92 -3.86
CA ARG A 15 -0.35 -18.20 -2.64
C ARG A 15 0.79 -19.19 -2.92
N MET A 16 0.52 -20.28 -3.63
CA MET A 16 1.56 -21.24 -4.03
C MET A 16 2.64 -20.60 -4.91
N LEU A 17 2.26 -19.68 -5.81
CA LEU A 17 3.23 -18.93 -6.62
C LEU A 17 4.10 -18.03 -5.74
N LEU A 18 3.49 -17.31 -4.80
CA LEU A 18 4.21 -16.48 -3.84
C LEU A 18 5.18 -17.29 -2.99
N ASP A 19 4.79 -18.48 -2.53
CA ASP A 19 5.67 -19.38 -1.75
C ASP A 19 6.72 -20.11 -2.62
N SER A 20 6.74 -19.92 -3.95
CA SER A 20 7.66 -20.60 -4.87
C SER A 20 8.99 -19.87 -5.12
N TRP A 21 9.17 -18.68 -4.55
CA TRP A 21 10.39 -17.87 -4.66
C TRP A 21 11.19 -17.87 -3.34
N PRO A 22 12.10 -18.84 -3.13
CA PRO A 22 12.70 -19.09 -1.82
C PRO A 22 13.65 -17.99 -1.35
N ASP A 23 14.22 -17.20 -2.26
CA ASP A 23 15.27 -16.22 -1.97
C ASP A 23 14.84 -14.78 -2.30
N THR A 24 13.55 -14.53 -2.50
CA THR A 24 13.05 -13.19 -2.88
C THR A 24 11.77 -12.86 -2.11
N PRO A 25 11.79 -11.82 -1.25
CA PRO A 25 10.59 -11.36 -0.56
C PRO A 25 9.46 -11.08 -1.54
N ALA A 26 8.28 -11.64 -1.28
CA ALA A 26 7.17 -11.61 -2.20
C ALA A 26 5.86 -11.24 -1.50
N MET A 27 5.02 -10.51 -2.23
CA MET A 27 3.76 -9.97 -1.72
C MET A 27 2.69 -9.95 -2.80
N ILE A 28 1.44 -10.02 -2.38
CA ILE A 28 0.27 -9.81 -3.23
C ILE A 28 -0.43 -8.56 -2.73
N ILE A 29 -0.67 -7.61 -3.64
CA ILE A 29 -1.40 -6.38 -3.37
C ILE A 29 -2.60 -6.25 -4.30
N ASP A 30 -3.64 -5.55 -3.86
CA ASP A 30 -4.73 -5.16 -4.73
C ASP A 30 -4.49 -3.79 -5.41
N ARG A 31 -5.47 -3.33 -6.19
CA ARG A 31 -5.40 -2.04 -6.90
C ARG A 31 -5.39 -0.82 -5.97
N ARG A 32 -5.79 -1.00 -4.70
CA ARG A 32 -5.79 0.02 -3.64
C ARG A 32 -4.51 -0.03 -2.82
N LEU A 33 -3.58 -0.92 -3.19
CA LEU A 33 -2.32 -1.19 -2.52
C LEU A 33 -2.49 -1.85 -1.15
N ASP A 34 -3.64 -2.48 -0.89
CA ASP A 34 -3.84 -3.30 0.30
C ASP A 34 -3.02 -4.60 0.16
N LEU A 35 -2.23 -4.93 1.19
CA LEU A 35 -1.34 -6.09 1.27
C LEU A 35 -2.11 -7.38 1.54
N LEU A 36 -2.52 -8.11 0.52
CA LEU A 36 -3.39 -9.28 0.69
C LEU A 36 -2.66 -10.52 1.25
N ALA A 37 -1.38 -10.68 0.92
CA ALA A 37 -0.53 -11.78 1.40
C ALA A 37 0.96 -11.46 1.25
N THR A 38 1.78 -12.09 2.08
CA THR A 38 3.25 -12.00 2.13
C THR A 38 3.86 -13.37 2.36
N ASP A 39 5.07 -13.61 1.86
CA ASP A 39 5.87 -14.77 2.24
C ASP A 39 6.65 -14.49 3.53
N ALA A 40 7.33 -15.50 4.07
CA ALA A 40 8.08 -15.36 5.31
C ALA A 40 9.23 -14.33 5.21
N LEU A 41 9.82 -14.17 4.01
CA LEU A 41 10.86 -13.18 3.78
C LEU A 41 10.30 -11.75 3.75
N ALA A 42 9.14 -11.54 3.14
CA ALA A 42 8.44 -10.25 3.18
C ALA A 42 7.95 -9.92 4.59
N ASP A 43 7.48 -10.90 5.36
CA ASP A 43 7.13 -10.69 6.76
C ASP A 43 8.34 -10.23 7.59
N ALA A 44 9.51 -10.86 7.39
CA ALA A 44 10.74 -10.43 8.05
C ALA A 44 11.20 -9.04 7.56
N LEU A 45 11.04 -8.75 6.27
CA LEU A 45 11.38 -7.47 5.67
C LEU A 45 10.51 -6.33 6.24
N TYR A 46 9.23 -6.58 6.49
CA TYR A 46 8.30 -5.57 7.01
C TYR A 46 8.19 -5.54 8.54
N ALA A 47 9.04 -6.26 9.26
CA ALA A 47 8.94 -6.42 10.72
C ALA A 47 9.04 -5.10 11.52
N ASP A 48 9.69 -4.07 10.96
CA ASP A 48 9.85 -2.77 11.61
C ASP A 48 8.64 -1.83 11.41
N PHE A 49 7.66 -2.19 10.56
CA PHE A 49 6.43 -1.42 10.42
C PHE A 49 5.48 -1.73 11.57
N ALA A 50 4.76 -0.72 12.07
CA ALA A 50 3.75 -0.92 13.09
C ALA A 50 2.61 -1.82 12.57
N GLU A 51 2.25 -1.64 11.29
CA GLU A 51 1.30 -2.51 10.60
C GLU A 51 1.65 -2.61 9.10
N ALA A 52 1.87 -3.84 8.62
CA ALA A 52 2.04 -4.13 7.21
C ALA A 52 0.66 -4.40 6.56
N ASP A 53 -0.09 -3.34 6.25
CA ASP A 53 -1.47 -3.45 5.77
C ASP A 53 -1.71 -2.86 4.37
N ASN A 54 -1.17 -1.67 4.10
CA ASN A 54 -1.37 -0.92 2.87
C ASN A 54 -0.13 -0.06 2.59
N LEU A 55 0.39 -0.13 1.36
CA LEU A 55 1.64 0.56 1.03
C LEU A 55 1.58 2.08 1.19
N VAL A 56 0.40 2.71 1.04
CA VAL A 56 0.23 4.15 1.27
C VAL A 56 0.40 4.50 2.74
N ARG A 57 -0.14 3.68 3.64
CA ARG A 57 0.00 3.88 5.09
C ARG A 57 1.45 3.65 5.50
N MET A 58 2.05 2.56 5.04
CA MET A 58 3.44 2.22 5.31
C MET A 58 4.39 3.34 4.86
N ILE A 59 4.22 3.90 3.66
CA ILE A 59 5.17 4.91 3.15
C ILE A 59 4.96 6.33 3.69
N PHE A 60 3.72 6.72 4.01
CA PHE A 60 3.40 8.12 4.37
C PHE A 60 3.05 8.34 5.84
N LEU A 61 2.61 7.31 6.57
CA LEU A 61 2.07 7.43 7.93
C LEU A 61 2.86 6.67 8.98
N ASP A 62 3.60 5.64 8.58
CA ASP A 62 4.48 4.89 9.48
C ASP A 62 5.88 5.53 9.53
N PRO A 63 6.47 5.74 10.73
CA PRO A 63 7.83 6.26 10.86
C PRO A 63 8.90 5.45 10.12
N SER A 64 8.74 4.13 10.04
CA SER A 64 9.68 3.23 9.34
C SER A 64 9.68 3.47 7.82
N GLY A 65 8.62 4.06 7.28
CA GLY A 65 8.49 4.39 5.86
C GLY A 65 9.59 5.33 5.34
N GLU A 66 10.11 6.25 6.16
CA GLU A 66 11.12 7.22 5.69
C GLU A 66 12.48 6.58 5.36
N VAL A 67 12.82 5.48 6.05
CA VAL A 67 14.14 4.82 5.92
C VAL A 67 14.06 3.48 5.20
N PHE A 68 12.90 2.84 5.16
CA PHE A 68 12.71 1.54 4.51
C PHE A 68 12.85 1.62 2.98
N PHE A 69 12.28 2.65 2.35
CA PHE A 69 12.30 2.78 0.90
C PHE A 69 13.56 3.52 0.42
N VAL A 70 14.48 2.76 -0.21
CA VAL A 70 15.74 3.29 -0.77
C VAL A 70 15.52 4.53 -1.65
N ASP A 71 14.56 4.47 -2.57
CA ASP A 71 14.08 5.62 -3.34
C ASP A 71 12.66 5.96 -2.90
N TRP A 72 12.56 6.60 -1.73
CA TRP A 72 11.29 7.02 -1.15
C TRP A 72 10.48 7.89 -2.13
N GLN A 73 11.13 8.83 -2.83
CA GLN A 73 10.46 9.75 -3.74
C GLN A 73 9.80 9.02 -4.91
N ARG A 74 10.51 8.08 -5.54
CA ARG A 74 9.95 7.28 -6.62
C ARG A 74 8.80 6.42 -6.13
N THR A 75 8.96 5.76 -4.99
CA THR A 75 7.94 4.85 -4.44
C THR A 75 6.68 5.61 -4.02
N ALA A 76 6.84 6.78 -3.39
CA ALA A 76 5.76 7.67 -2.99
C ALA A 76 4.95 8.15 -4.20
N ARG A 77 5.64 8.58 -5.27
CA ARG A 77 4.98 8.99 -6.53
C ARG A 77 4.23 7.84 -7.18
N ALA A 78 4.79 6.63 -7.17
CA ALA A 78 4.12 5.44 -7.71
C ALA A 78 2.85 5.09 -6.91
N CYS A 79 2.91 5.16 -5.57
CA CYS A 79 1.74 4.93 -4.72
C CYS A 79 0.62 5.95 -5.01
N VAL A 80 0.96 7.24 -5.08
CA VAL A 80 0.00 8.30 -5.41
C VAL A 80 -0.57 8.14 -6.81
N ALA A 81 0.24 7.74 -7.80
CA ALA A 81 -0.23 7.45 -9.15
C ALA A 81 -1.25 6.29 -9.16
N ASN A 82 -0.99 5.22 -8.40
CA ASN A 82 -1.92 4.10 -8.27
C ASN A 82 -3.23 4.51 -7.61
N LEU A 83 -3.22 5.37 -6.60
CA LEU A 83 -4.47 5.90 -6.01
C LEU A 83 -5.28 6.71 -7.02
N ARG A 84 -4.63 7.54 -7.84
CA ARG A 84 -5.32 8.27 -8.92
C ARG A 84 -5.92 7.34 -9.96
N LEU A 85 -5.20 6.28 -10.34
CA LEU A 85 -5.72 5.26 -11.25
C LEU A 85 -6.92 4.51 -10.63
N ALA A 86 -6.86 4.19 -9.34
CA ALA A 86 -7.96 3.55 -8.63
C ALA A 86 -9.21 4.44 -8.60
N LEU A 87 -9.06 5.73 -8.28
CA LEU A 87 -10.16 6.72 -8.35
C LEU A 87 -10.68 6.95 -9.78
N GLY A 88 -9.81 6.83 -10.79
CA GLY A 88 -10.23 6.87 -12.20
C GLY A 88 -11.03 5.65 -12.62
N HIS A 89 -10.76 4.48 -12.02
CA HIS A 89 -11.50 3.25 -12.27
C HIS A 89 -12.85 3.21 -11.57
N ASP A 90 -12.88 3.57 -10.28
CA ASP A 90 -14.10 3.71 -9.50
C ASP A 90 -14.04 5.02 -8.67
N PRO A 91 -14.65 6.11 -9.17
CA PRO A 91 -14.66 7.39 -8.47
C PRO A 91 -15.39 7.36 -7.12
N HIS A 92 -16.19 6.33 -6.84
CA HIS A 92 -16.96 6.18 -5.61
C HIS A 92 -16.39 5.11 -4.68
N ASP A 93 -15.18 4.63 -4.94
CA ASP A 93 -14.51 3.65 -4.09
C ASP A 93 -14.20 4.22 -2.71
N ARG A 94 -15.10 3.92 -1.76
CA ARG A 94 -15.02 4.41 -0.38
C ARG A 94 -13.69 4.08 0.31
N ARG A 95 -13.09 2.92 0.03
CA ARG A 95 -11.83 2.51 0.65
C ARG A 95 -10.68 3.40 0.18
N VAL A 96 -10.66 3.74 -1.10
CA VAL A 96 -9.64 4.63 -1.67
C VAL A 96 -9.81 6.05 -1.13
N HIS A 97 -11.04 6.54 -1.01
CA HIS A 97 -11.31 7.84 -0.36
C HIS A 97 -10.83 7.88 1.09
N GLU A 98 -11.12 6.85 1.89
CA GLU A 98 -10.65 6.76 3.28
C GLU A 98 -9.11 6.75 3.39
N LEU A 99 -8.42 6.07 2.46
CA LEU A 99 -6.96 6.08 2.38
C LEU A 99 -6.41 7.46 2.02
N VAL A 100 -6.96 8.10 0.99
CA VAL A 100 -6.56 9.44 0.55
C VAL A 100 -6.77 10.46 1.67
N GLU A 101 -7.93 10.45 2.31
CA GLU A 101 -8.24 11.36 3.42
C GLU A 101 -7.30 11.16 4.62
N GLY A 102 -7.03 9.90 5.00
CA GLY A 102 -6.11 9.59 6.08
C GLY A 102 -4.69 10.06 5.78
N ALA A 103 -4.18 9.74 4.59
CA ALA A 103 -2.85 10.12 4.15
C ALA A 103 -2.71 11.63 3.96
N ASP A 104 -3.73 12.31 3.45
CA ASP A 104 -3.75 13.76 3.31
C ASP A 104 -3.64 14.48 4.65
N ARG A 105 -4.39 14.05 5.66
CA ARG A 105 -4.31 14.62 7.01
C ARG A 105 -2.98 14.32 7.69
N GLY A 106 -2.47 13.10 7.54
CA GLY A 106 -1.30 12.62 8.25
C GLY A 106 0.06 12.96 7.62
N SER A 107 0.11 13.33 6.33
CA SER A 107 1.38 13.54 5.63
C SER A 107 1.35 14.76 4.70
N PRO A 108 2.09 15.84 5.04
CA PRO A 108 2.27 16.98 4.15
C PRO A 108 2.90 16.59 2.80
N ARG A 109 3.78 15.57 2.80
CA ARG A 109 4.41 15.07 1.57
C ARG A 109 3.40 14.36 0.67
N PHE A 110 2.49 13.55 1.24
CA PHE A 110 1.39 12.97 0.48
C PHE A 110 0.50 14.07 -0.13
N ARG A 111 0.06 15.04 0.68
CA ARG A 111 -0.77 16.16 0.23
C ARG A 111 -0.14 16.91 -0.95
N ALA A 112 1.16 17.20 -0.86
CA ALA A 112 1.91 17.83 -1.94
C ALA A 112 1.87 16.99 -3.21
N LEU A 113 2.20 15.70 -3.12
CA LEU A 113 2.24 14.80 -4.26
C LEU A 113 0.86 14.55 -4.88
N MET A 114 -0.20 14.46 -4.08
CA MET A 114 -1.56 14.12 -4.51
C MET A 114 -2.26 15.27 -5.24
N TRP A 115 -2.08 16.51 -4.78
CA TRP A 115 -2.84 17.66 -5.29
C TRP A 115 -2.01 18.63 -6.15
N PHE A 116 -0.68 18.57 -6.08
CA PHE A 116 0.22 19.43 -6.86
C PHE A 116 1.22 18.61 -7.69
N PRO A 117 0.74 17.86 -8.71
CA PRO A 117 1.60 17.09 -9.60
C PRO A 117 2.38 18.03 -10.53
N GLY A 118 3.50 18.58 -10.05
CA GLY A 118 4.37 19.48 -10.83
C GLY A 118 5.62 19.97 -10.11
N GLY A 119 5.90 19.46 -8.90
CA GLY A 119 7.09 19.79 -8.10
C GLY A 119 8.11 18.67 -8.01
#